data_AF-A0A349LFZ3-F1
#
_entry.id   AF-A0A349LFZ3-F1
#
_cell.length_a   1.000
_cell.length_b   1.000
_cell.length_c   1.000
_cell.angle_alpha   90.00
_cell.angle_beta   90.00
_cell.angle_gamma   90.00
#
_symmetry.space_group_name_H-M   'P 1'
#
loop_
_entity.id
_entity.type
_entity.pdbx_description
1 polymer ?
#
loop_
_entity_poly.entity_id
_entity_poly.type
_entity_poly.pdbx_seq_one_letter_code
_entity_poly.pdbx_strand_id
1 'polypeptide(L)'
;MTRDMTRWLWVSAAVASALLIAACTDGPITGEPFGSDYTVPDDLNDGLGSAHPKSVGMDEAQLAAMVNEIRDGQWPNIHSVLVYRRGQLVLEEYFPGVMLSDNV
;
A
#
# COMPACT_ATOMS: atom_id res chain seq x y z
N MET A 1 35.61 54.97 34.44
CA MET A 1 35.86 53.63 33.86
C MET A 1 34.59 52.81 34.05
N THR A 2 33.67 52.95 33.11
CA THR A 2 32.33 52.36 33.10
C THR A 2 32.14 51.81 31.70
N ARG A 3 32.09 50.48 31.55
CA ARG A 3 31.93 49.82 30.25
C ARG A 3 30.44 49.55 30.08
N ASP A 4 29.81 50.41 29.27
CA ASP A 4 28.43 50.31 28.86
C ASP A 4 28.18 48.98 28.14
N MET A 5 27.41 48.14 28.81
CA MET A 5 26.73 46.98 28.26
C MET A 5 25.50 47.49 27.52
N THR A 6 25.16 46.87 26.39
CA THR A 6 24.01 47.15 25.49
C THR A 6 24.40 47.89 24.22
N ARG A 7 24.76 47.11 23.20
CA ARG A 7 24.62 47.44 21.78
C ARG A 7 24.97 46.18 20.99
N TRP A 8 23.96 45.55 20.38
CA TRP A 8 24.01 44.81 19.11
C TRP A 8 22.66 44.12 18.90
N LEU A 9 21.64 44.96 18.73
CA LEU A 9 20.54 44.63 17.84
C LEU A 9 20.87 45.27 16.49
N TRP A 10 20.42 44.60 15.43
CA TRP A 10 20.25 45.02 14.04
C TRP A 10 21.27 44.49 12.99
N VAL A 11 20.65 43.71 12.08
CA VAL A 11 20.89 43.56 10.64
C VAL A 11 21.72 42.36 10.16
N SER A 12 21.00 41.30 9.75
CA SER A 12 21.19 40.54 8.49
C SER A 12 19.99 39.57 8.38
N ALA A 13 18.89 39.94 7.75
CA ALA A 13 18.65 39.79 6.31
C ALA A 13 18.80 38.34 5.81
N ALA A 14 17.65 37.64 5.74
CA ALA A 14 17.25 36.57 4.82
C ALA A 14 18.31 35.65 4.20
N VAL A 15 18.30 34.36 4.58
CA VAL A 15 18.66 33.25 3.66
C VAL A 15 17.74 32.05 3.90
N ALA A 16 16.94 31.78 2.87
CA ALA A 16 16.46 30.50 2.36
C ALA A 16 15.82 29.46 3.30
N SER A 17 14.52 29.29 3.05
CA SER A 17 13.74 28.07 3.02
C SER A 17 14.47 26.72 2.94
N ALA A 18 13.76 25.74 3.50
CA ALA A 18 13.69 24.33 3.14
C ALA A 18 14.81 23.42 3.66
N LEU A 19 14.45 22.64 4.70
CA LEU A 19 14.82 21.23 4.77
C LEU A 19 13.83 20.47 5.67
N LEU A 20 12.53 20.54 5.34
CA LEU A 20 11.58 19.48 5.70
C LEU A 20 11.70 18.43 4.59
N ILE A 21 12.69 17.54 4.70
CA ILE A 21 12.72 16.37 3.83
C ILE A 21 11.60 15.47 4.34
N ALA A 22 10.46 15.56 3.65
CA ALA A 22 9.46 14.52 3.66
C ALA A 22 10.14 13.23 3.24
N ALA A 23 10.48 12.38 4.22
CA ALA A 23 10.77 10.99 3.96
C ALA A 23 9.43 10.31 3.66
N CYS A 24 8.94 10.48 2.43
CA CYS A 24 8.08 9.47 1.84
C CYS A 24 8.99 8.26 1.64
N THR A 25 9.07 7.40 2.65
CA THR A 25 9.60 6.05 2.44
C THR A 25 8.57 5.35 1.58
N ASP A 26 8.78 5.34 0.26
CA ASP A 26 8.27 4.28 -0.59
C ASP A 26 8.97 3.00 -0.15
N GLY A 27 8.48 2.42 0.95
CA GLY A 27 8.83 1.06 1.29
C GLY A 27 8.46 0.18 0.09
N PRO A 28 9.27 -0.84 -0.25
CA PRO A 28 8.80 -1.82 -1.21
C PRO A 28 7.42 -2.28 -0.74
N ILE A 29 6.43 -2.23 -1.63
CA ILE A 29 5.13 -2.88 -1.42
C ILE A 29 5.42 -4.38 -1.38
N THR A 30 6.00 -4.86 -0.29
CA THR A 30 5.98 -6.27 0.04
C THR A 30 4.56 -6.51 0.48
N GLY A 31 3.69 -6.85 -0.48
CA GLY A 31 2.37 -7.36 -0.15
C GLY A 31 2.59 -8.60 0.68
N GLU A 32 2.39 -8.51 1.99
CA GLU A 32 2.51 -9.63 2.94
C GLU A 32 1.87 -10.87 2.31
N PRO A 33 2.55 -12.03 2.29
CA PRO A 33 2.10 -13.19 1.55
C PRO A 33 0.65 -13.53 1.91
N PHE A 34 -0.18 -13.69 0.89
CA PHE A 34 -1.54 -14.19 1.09
C PHE A 34 -1.42 -15.58 1.73
N GLY A 35 -1.96 -15.80 2.93
CA GLY A 35 -1.93 -17.14 3.55
C GLY A 35 -2.01 -17.18 5.08
N SER A 36 -1.23 -16.36 5.81
CA SER A 36 -1.30 -16.34 7.29
C SER A 36 -2.30 -15.31 7.81
N ASP A 37 -2.38 -14.15 7.17
CA ASP A 37 -3.14 -12.98 7.64
C ASP A 37 -4.27 -12.63 6.67
N TYR A 38 -4.70 -13.60 5.85
CA TYR A 38 -5.83 -13.40 4.95
C TYR A 38 -7.09 -13.02 5.73
N THR A 39 -7.73 -11.94 5.31
CA THR A 39 -8.98 -11.46 5.88
C THR A 39 -10.10 -11.57 4.85
N VAL A 40 -11.26 -12.08 5.29
CA VAL A 40 -12.47 -12.14 4.46
C VAL A 40 -12.85 -10.73 4.00
N PRO A 41 -13.35 -10.53 2.76
CA PRO A 41 -13.70 -9.20 2.27
C PRO A 41 -14.75 -8.54 3.16
N ASP A 42 -14.65 -7.22 3.33
CA ASP A 42 -15.60 -6.45 4.11
C ASP A 42 -17.02 -6.54 3.50
N ASP A 43 -18.04 -6.57 4.35
CA ASP A 43 -19.43 -6.45 3.89
C ASP A 43 -19.77 -4.96 3.74
N LEU A 44 -19.85 -4.52 2.49
CA LEU A 44 -20.16 -3.13 2.14
C LEU A 44 -21.66 -2.85 2.06
N ASN A 45 -22.53 -3.82 2.38
CA ASN A 45 -23.98 -3.76 2.19
C ASN A 45 -24.40 -3.43 0.74
N ASP A 46 -23.62 -3.89 -0.23
CA ASP A 46 -23.84 -3.71 -1.68
C ASP A 46 -24.66 -4.86 -2.31
N GLY A 47 -25.05 -5.84 -1.49
CA GLY A 47 -25.76 -7.04 -1.91
C GLY A 47 -24.86 -8.24 -2.22
N LEU A 48 -23.53 -8.10 -2.04
CA LEU A 48 -22.57 -9.20 -2.13
C LEU A 48 -22.18 -9.65 -0.72
N GLY A 49 -22.69 -10.81 -0.29
CA GLY A 49 -22.25 -11.41 0.97
C GLY A 49 -20.80 -11.90 0.86
N SER A 50 -20.04 -11.84 1.95
CA SER A 50 -18.65 -12.28 2.00
C SER A 50 -18.47 -13.54 2.83
N ALA A 51 -17.55 -14.41 2.42
CA ALA A 51 -17.26 -15.63 3.17
C ALA A 51 -15.79 -16.04 3.04
N HIS A 52 -15.37 -16.89 3.97
CA HIS A 52 -14.06 -17.51 3.92
C HIS A 52 -13.97 -18.51 2.74
N PRO A 53 -12.85 -18.58 1.98
CA PRO A 53 -12.73 -19.50 0.85
C PRO A 53 -13.01 -20.95 1.22
N LYS A 54 -12.54 -21.38 2.40
CA LYS A 54 -12.76 -22.74 2.92
C LYS A 54 -14.25 -23.07 3.11
N SER A 55 -15.08 -22.13 3.57
CA SER A 55 -16.52 -22.40 3.81
C SER A 55 -17.29 -22.57 2.51
N VAL A 56 -16.80 -22.02 1.40
CA VAL A 56 -17.36 -22.28 0.05
C VAL A 56 -16.69 -23.45 -0.66
N GLY A 57 -15.75 -24.14 -0.01
CA GLY A 57 -15.05 -25.34 -0.49
C GLY A 57 -13.88 -25.06 -1.43
N MET A 58 -13.21 -23.92 -1.30
CA MET A 58 -11.99 -23.59 -2.04
C MET A 58 -10.74 -23.94 -1.24
N ASP A 59 -9.65 -24.19 -1.97
CA ASP A 59 -8.32 -24.40 -1.40
C ASP A 59 -7.62 -23.05 -1.24
N GLU A 60 -7.37 -22.66 0.01
CA GLU A 60 -6.74 -21.39 0.36
C GLU A 60 -5.30 -21.32 -0.11
N ALA A 61 -4.59 -22.45 -0.15
CA ALA A 61 -3.20 -22.49 -0.60
C ALA A 61 -3.09 -22.21 -2.10
N GLN A 62 -4.10 -22.60 -2.89
CA GLN A 62 -4.14 -22.28 -4.32
C GLN A 62 -4.46 -20.80 -4.57
N LEU A 63 -5.39 -20.23 -3.80
CA LEU A 63 -5.65 -18.79 -3.87
C LEU A 63 -4.43 -17.97 -3.46
N ALA A 64 -3.74 -18.40 -2.40
CA ALA A 64 -2.47 -17.83 -1.96
C ALA A 64 -1.41 -17.85 -3.07
N ALA A 65 -1.19 -19.01 -3.68
CA ALA A 65 -0.24 -19.16 -4.77
C ALA A 65 -0.58 -18.19 -5.93
N MET A 66 -1.83 -18.16 -6.37
CA MET A 66 -2.28 -17.26 -7.44
C MET A 66 -2.02 -15.78 -7.09
N VAL A 67 -2.42 -15.31 -5.91
CA VAL A 67 -2.22 -13.91 -5.49
C VAL A 67 -0.73 -13.56 -5.42
N ASN A 68 0.10 -14.47 -4.88
CA ASN A 68 1.54 -14.25 -4.77
C ASN A 68 2.21 -14.24 -6.15
N GLU A 69 1.83 -15.13 -7.08
CA GLU A 69 2.34 -15.11 -8.46
C GLU A 69 2.03 -13.79 -9.19
N ILE A 70 0.85 -13.20 -8.94
CA ILE A 70 0.48 -11.89 -9.50
C ILE A 70 1.34 -10.77 -8.88
N ARG A 71 1.51 -10.78 -7.55
CA ARG A 71 2.36 -9.80 -6.84
C ARG A 71 3.83 -9.89 -7.27
N ASP A 72 4.31 -11.10 -7.54
CA ASP A 72 5.67 -11.38 -8.03
C ASP A 72 5.87 -10.98 -9.50
N GLY A 73 4.82 -10.51 -10.18
CA GLY A 73 4.89 -10.07 -11.57
C GLY A 73 4.98 -11.21 -12.59
N GLN A 74 4.69 -12.45 -12.20
CA GLN A 74 4.63 -13.59 -13.12
C GLN A 74 3.47 -13.42 -14.12
N TRP A 75 2.44 -12.68 -13.71
CA TRP A 75 1.27 -12.33 -14.50
C TRP A 75 1.16 -10.80 -14.64
N PRO A 76 1.82 -10.19 -15.64
CA PRO A 76 1.84 -8.73 -15.79
C PRO A 76 0.47 -8.18 -16.24
N ASN A 77 0.27 -6.88 -16.01
CA ASN A 77 -0.95 -6.14 -16.39
C ASN A 77 -2.25 -6.61 -15.71
N ILE A 78 -2.15 -7.25 -14.54
CA ILE A 78 -3.29 -7.52 -13.67
C ILE A 78 -3.35 -6.42 -12.61
N HIS A 79 -4.51 -5.79 -12.47
CA HIS A 79 -4.74 -4.69 -11.52
C HIS A 79 -5.69 -5.05 -10.39
N SER A 80 -6.49 -6.10 -10.57
CA SER A 80 -7.41 -6.59 -9.55
C SER A 80 -7.84 -8.01 -9.85
N VAL A 81 -8.11 -8.80 -8.81
CA VAL A 81 -8.75 -10.11 -8.90
C VAL A 81 -9.86 -10.19 -7.86
N LEU A 82 -11.05 -10.58 -8.30
CA LEU A 82 -12.19 -10.87 -7.45
C LEU A 82 -12.62 -12.31 -7.68
N VAL A 83 -12.92 -13.04 -6.60
CA VAL A 83 -13.43 -14.41 -6.67
C VAL A 83 -14.76 -14.50 -5.95
N TYR A 84 -15.80 -14.86 -6.70
CA TYR A 84 -17.14 -15.06 -6.20
C TYR A 84 -17.59 -16.51 -6.39
N ARG A 85 -18.03 -17.16 -5.33
CA ARG A 85 -18.42 -18.57 -5.37
C ARG A 85 -19.57 -18.87 -4.42
N ARG A 86 -20.55 -19.64 -4.91
CA ARG A 86 -21.73 -20.07 -4.13
C ARG A 86 -22.47 -18.89 -3.48
N GLY A 87 -22.54 -17.77 -4.20
CA GLY A 87 -23.24 -16.59 -3.70
C GLY A 87 -22.44 -15.76 -2.69
N GLN A 88 -21.12 -15.97 -2.57
CA GLN A 88 -20.27 -15.26 -1.61
C GLN A 88 -19.00 -14.73 -2.29
N LEU A 89 -18.59 -13.51 -1.96
CA LEU A 89 -17.31 -12.92 -2.31
C LEU A 89 -16.26 -13.47 -1.33
N VAL A 90 -15.21 -14.10 -1.87
CA VAL A 90 -14.21 -14.82 -1.07
C VAL A 90 -12.78 -14.42 -1.37
N LEU A 91 -12.57 -13.49 -2.28
CA LEU A 91 -11.29 -12.84 -2.54
C LEU A 91 -11.57 -11.52 -3.21
N GLU A 92 -10.92 -10.47 -2.75
CA GLU A 92 -10.86 -9.18 -3.42
C GLU A 92 -9.47 -8.60 -3.18
N GLU A 93 -8.64 -8.60 -4.22
CA GLU A 93 -7.26 -8.14 -4.16
C GLU A 93 -7.01 -7.14 -5.28
N TYR A 94 -6.34 -6.04 -4.92
CA TYR A 94 -5.95 -4.99 -5.84
C TYR A 94 -4.43 -4.96 -5.93
N PHE A 95 -3.91 -4.97 -7.15
CA PHE A 95 -2.48 -5.04 -7.42
C PHE A 95 -2.02 -3.71 -8.02
N PRO A 96 -0.83 -3.21 -7.62
CA PRO A 96 -0.27 -2.04 -8.26
C PRO A 96 -0.07 -2.35 -9.74
N GLY A 97 -0.69 -1.54 -10.60
CA GLY A 97 -0.26 -1.50 -11.98
C GLY A 97 1.18 -1.04 -11.99
N VAL A 98 2.10 -1.88 -12.47
CA VAL A 98 3.40 -1.39 -12.92
C VAL A 98 3.12 -0.39 -14.04
N MET A 99 3.03 0.90 -13.69
CA MET A 99 3.35 1.94 -14.65
C MET A 99 4.80 1.66 -15.01
N LEU A 100 5.04 1.21 -16.24
CA LEU A 100 6.37 1.25 -16.82
C LEU A 100 6.82 2.70 -16.67
N SER A 101 7.60 2.99 -15.62
CA SER A 101 8.23 4.28 -15.51
C SER A 101 9.18 4.36 -16.67
N ASP A 102 8.88 5.34 -17.52
CA ASP A 102 9.72 5.86 -18.57
C ASP A 102 11.22 5.73 -18.23
N ASN A 103 12.00 5.35 -19.25
CA ASN A 103 13.46 5.35 -19.35
C ASN A 103 14.19 4.03 -18.98
N VAL A 104 14.42 3.20 -20.01
CA VAL A 104 15.79 2.85 -20.48
C VAL A 104 15.79 2.87 -22.01
#